data_AF-A0AAV4VYQ4-F1
#
_entry.id   AF-A0AAV4VYQ4-F1
#
_cell.length_a   1.000
_cell.length_b   1.000
_cell.length_c   1.000
_cell.angle_alpha   90.00
_cell.angle_beta   90.00
_cell.angle_gamma   90.00
#
_symmetry.space_group_name_H-M   'P 1'
#
loop_
_entity.id
_entity.type
_entity.pdbx_description
1 polymer ?
#
loop_
_entity_poly.entity_id
_entity_poly.type
_entity_poly.pdbx_seq_one_letter_code
_entity_poly.pdbx_strand_id
1 'polypeptide(L)'
;MFAEDLGLEILPSDKVIDMCKKIKNSPDLDEEFSKCRLDVILEECETRVTREKVEKETEIAGEEKEKHWVKPQETQSPVVGYVLELENNKNAVQRKFKIEDQVLVLATTKPNKIAVEWFGPDIIKSQLSETTYIVKIANENERCQIYHINLLKPCAKRPEKINLIIIEKVELFGYGFEDVEIKYPSFDSYVFNFEEIVSESSLEN
;
A
#
# COMPACT_ATOMS: atom_id res chain seq x y z
N MET A 1 -25.28 -32.21 -10.76
CA MET A 1 -25.25 -32.40 -12.21
C MET A 1 -24.33 -33.57 -12.47
N PHE A 2 -24.84 -34.80 -12.30
CA PHE A 2 -24.04 -36.00 -12.08
C PHE A 2 -24.46 -37.08 -13.07
N ALA A 3 -23.70 -37.26 -14.16
CA ALA A 3 -23.79 -38.35 -15.16
C ALA A 3 -25.11 -38.54 -15.95
N GLU A 4 -26.27 -38.40 -15.33
CA GLU A 4 -27.61 -38.57 -15.92
C GLU A 4 -27.89 -37.52 -17.01
N ASP A 5 -27.48 -36.27 -16.78
CA ASP A 5 -27.60 -35.16 -17.76
C ASP A 5 -26.72 -35.35 -19.01
N LEU A 6 -25.68 -36.19 -18.92
CA LEU A 6 -24.75 -36.51 -20.02
C LEU A 6 -25.07 -37.85 -20.69
N GLY A 7 -26.22 -38.48 -20.35
CA GLY A 7 -26.64 -39.76 -20.91
C GLY A 7 -25.75 -40.95 -20.54
N LEU A 8 -24.94 -40.83 -19.47
CA LEU A 8 -24.02 -41.87 -19.03
C LEU A 8 -24.57 -42.63 -17.81
N GLU A 9 -25.02 -43.86 -18.02
CA GLU A 9 -25.43 -44.77 -16.95
C GLU A 9 -24.21 -45.39 -16.23
N ILE A 10 -23.82 -44.79 -15.10
CA ILE A 10 -22.77 -45.33 -14.22
C ILE A 10 -23.44 -46.23 -13.18
N LEU A 11 -23.15 -47.52 -13.24
CA LEU A 11 -23.65 -48.50 -12.28
C LEU A 11 -22.68 -48.60 -11.09
N PRO A 12 -23.17 -48.85 -9.85
CA PRO A 12 -22.30 -49.01 -8.68
C PRO A 12 -21.29 -50.16 -8.77
N SER A 13 -21.50 -51.09 -9.72
CA SER A 13 -20.61 -52.22 -10.00
C SER A 13 -19.56 -51.94 -11.06
N ASP A 14 -19.61 -50.80 -11.75
CA ASP A 14 -18.66 -50.45 -12.81
C ASP A 14 -17.27 -50.19 -12.22
N LYS A 15 -16.23 -50.80 -12.81
CA LYS A 15 -14.85 -50.47 -12.48
C LYS A 15 -14.41 -49.24 -13.27
N VAL A 16 -13.32 -48.60 -12.84
CA VAL A 16 -12.73 -47.42 -13.52
C VAL A 16 -12.50 -47.67 -15.01
N ILE A 17 -12.06 -48.87 -15.39
CA ILE A 17 -11.85 -49.25 -16.79
C ILE A 17 -13.16 -49.28 -17.58
N ASP A 18 -14.25 -49.75 -16.96
CA ASP A 18 -15.57 -49.86 -17.60
C ASP A 18 -16.21 -48.48 -17.74
N MET A 19 -16.05 -47.61 -16.73
CA MET A 19 -16.44 -46.19 -16.82
C MET A 19 -15.66 -45.47 -17.92
N CYS A 20 -14.34 -45.64 -18.00
CA CYS A 20 -13.52 -45.06 -19.08
C CYS A 20 -13.95 -45.53 -20.46
N LYS A 21 -14.37 -46.79 -20.62
CA LYS A 21 -14.92 -47.31 -21.89
C LYS A 21 -16.27 -46.67 -22.22
N LYS A 22 -17.16 -46.52 -21.24
CA LYS A 22 -18.47 -45.86 -21.41
C LYS A 22 -18.32 -44.40 -21.83
N ILE A 23 -17.38 -43.66 -21.24
CA ILE A 23 -17.07 -42.27 -21.61
C ILE A 23 -16.56 -42.17 -23.05
N LYS A 24 -15.62 -43.06 -23.44
CA LYS A 24 -15.02 -43.07 -24.78
C LYS A 24 -16.02 -43.41 -25.90
N ASN A 25 -17.07 -44.18 -25.57
CA ASN A 25 -18.10 -44.57 -26.52
C ASN A 25 -19.31 -43.61 -26.51
N SER A 26 -19.26 -42.53 -25.71
CA SER A 26 -20.35 -41.55 -25.63
C SER A 26 -20.45 -40.77 -26.95
N PRO A 27 -21.65 -40.62 -27.53
CA PRO A 27 -21.85 -39.85 -28.76
C PRO A 27 -21.60 -38.34 -28.58
N ASP A 28 -21.53 -37.85 -27.35
CA ASP A 28 -21.28 -36.44 -27.01
C ASP A 28 -19.77 -36.14 -26.82
N LEU A 29 -18.91 -37.16 -26.85
CA LEU A 29 -17.46 -36.97 -26.71
C LEU A 29 -16.88 -36.47 -28.04
N ASP A 30 -16.65 -35.16 -28.13
CA ASP A 30 -15.90 -34.56 -29.24
C ASP A 30 -14.39 -34.65 -28.96
N GLU A 31 -13.72 -35.60 -29.62
CA GLU A 31 -12.28 -35.83 -29.51
C GLU A 31 -11.46 -34.67 -30.10
N GLU A 32 -11.95 -34.02 -31.17
CA GLU A 32 -11.31 -32.85 -31.78
C GLU A 32 -11.36 -31.65 -30.85
N PHE A 33 -12.52 -31.41 -30.20
CA PHE A 33 -12.66 -30.36 -29.19
C PHE A 33 -11.77 -30.61 -27.98
N SER A 34 -11.75 -31.85 -27.48
CA SER A 34 -10.92 -32.26 -26.33
C SER A 34 -9.43 -32.08 -26.63
N LYS A 35 -9.00 -32.46 -27.83
CA LYS A 35 -7.63 -32.27 -28.31
C LYS A 35 -7.29 -30.79 -28.46
N CYS A 36 -8.16 -29.99 -29.06
CA CYS A 36 -7.97 -28.54 -29.19
C CYS A 36 -7.81 -27.85 -27.82
N ARG A 37 -8.57 -28.26 -26.80
CA ARG A 37 -8.40 -27.74 -25.44
C ARG A 37 -7.04 -28.12 -24.84
N LEU A 38 -6.58 -29.34 -25.07
CA LEU A 38 -5.25 -29.78 -24.60
C LEU A 38 -4.12 -29.04 -25.32
N ASP A 39 -4.24 -28.80 -26.63
CA ASP A 39 -3.25 -28.05 -27.41
C ASP A 39 -3.11 -26.61 -26.89
N VAL A 40 -4.22 -25.95 -26.56
CA VAL A 40 -4.21 -24.62 -25.93
C VAL A 40 -3.51 -24.63 -24.57
N ILE A 41 -3.76 -25.67 -23.74
CA ILE A 41 -3.10 -25.82 -22.44
C ILE A 41 -1.61 -26.09 -22.61
N LEU A 42 -1.22 -26.86 -23.62
CA LEU A 42 0.18 -27.17 -23.91
C LEU A 42 0.92 -25.90 -24.36
N GLU A 43 0.34 -25.14 -25.29
CA GLU A 43 0.88 -23.85 -25.73
C GLU A 43 0.97 -22.85 -24.58
N GLU A 44 -0.04 -22.78 -23.71
CA GLU A 44 -0.01 -21.95 -22.51
C GLU A 44 1.10 -22.39 -21.54
N CYS A 45 1.30 -23.70 -21.35
CA CYS A 45 2.39 -24.21 -20.52
C CYS A 45 3.76 -23.88 -21.10
N GLU A 46 3.97 -24.05 -22.41
CA GLU A 46 5.23 -23.73 -23.09
C GLU A 46 5.54 -22.23 -23.04
N THR A 47 4.53 -21.39 -23.26
CA THR A 47 4.67 -19.93 -23.13
C THR A 47 4.91 -19.50 -21.68
N ARG A 48 4.35 -20.20 -20.69
CA ARG A 48 4.66 -19.97 -19.27
C ARG A 48 6.10 -20.33 -18.92
N VAL A 49 6.60 -21.48 -19.37
CA VAL A 49 8.00 -21.91 -19.13
C VAL A 49 9.01 -20.97 -19.78
N THR A 50 8.75 -20.55 -21.02
CA THR A 50 9.61 -19.59 -21.72
C THR A 50 9.61 -18.21 -21.05
N ARG A 51 8.45 -17.71 -20.61
CA ARG A 51 8.35 -16.45 -19.85
C ARG A 51 9.11 -16.51 -18.53
N GLU A 52 8.96 -17.59 -17.76
CA GLU A 52 9.67 -17.77 -16.49
C GLU A 52 11.19 -17.84 -16.69
N LYS A 53 11.65 -18.47 -17.78
CA LYS A 53 13.08 -18.50 -18.13
C LYS A 53 13.60 -17.11 -18.49
N VAL A 54 12.86 -16.35 -19.30
CA VAL A 54 13.21 -14.97 -19.67
C VAL A 54 13.23 -14.08 -18.42
N GLU A 55 12.25 -14.21 -17.53
CA GLU A 55 12.18 -13.45 -16.29
C GLU A 55 13.41 -13.70 -15.41
N LYS A 56 13.78 -14.97 -15.19
CA LYS A 56 15.01 -15.35 -14.46
C LYS A 56 16.27 -14.83 -15.14
N GLU A 57 16.36 -14.90 -16.47
CA GLU A 57 17.49 -14.34 -17.23
C GLU A 57 17.57 -12.80 -17.12
N THR A 58 16.43 -12.11 -17.10
CA THR A 58 16.37 -10.65 -16.92
C THR A 58 16.67 -10.22 -15.49
N GLU A 59 16.32 -11.03 -14.50
CA GLU A 59 16.68 -10.82 -13.09
C GLU A 59 18.19 -11.00 -12.91
N ILE A 60 18.76 -12.09 -13.43
CA ILE A 60 20.21 -12.32 -13.43
C ILE A 60 20.96 -11.19 -14.17
N ALA A 61 20.48 -10.77 -15.35
CA ALA A 61 21.09 -9.67 -16.09
C ALA A 61 20.95 -8.32 -15.37
N GLY A 62 19.86 -8.13 -14.63
CA GLY A 62 19.66 -6.98 -13.74
C GLY A 62 20.67 -6.97 -12.60
N GLU A 63 20.82 -8.10 -11.90
CA GLU A 63 21.82 -8.29 -10.85
C GLU A 63 23.26 -8.14 -11.36
N GLU A 64 23.57 -8.64 -12.56
CA GLU A 64 24.90 -8.50 -13.17
C GLU A 64 25.21 -7.05 -13.54
N LYS A 65 24.22 -6.32 -14.07
CA LYS A 65 24.35 -4.87 -14.31
C LYS A 65 24.52 -4.14 -12.99
N GLU A 66 23.76 -4.48 -11.96
CA GLU A 66 23.92 -3.91 -10.62
C GLU A 66 25.31 -4.18 -10.05
N LYS A 67 25.83 -5.42 -10.15
CA LYS A 67 27.21 -5.78 -9.79
C LYS A 67 28.25 -5.02 -10.62
N HIS A 68 27.97 -4.70 -11.88
CA HIS A 68 28.84 -3.91 -12.75
C HIS A 68 28.86 -2.43 -12.38
N TRP A 69 27.70 -1.84 -12.07
CA TRP A 69 27.58 -0.43 -11.64
C TRP A 69 28.08 -0.20 -10.21
N VAL A 70 28.10 -1.24 -9.35
CA VAL A 70 28.59 -1.18 -7.96
C VAL A 70 30.12 -1.27 -7.85
N LYS A 71 30.87 -1.18 -8.95
CA LYS A 71 32.31 -0.89 -8.87
C LYS A 71 32.53 0.60 -9.13
N PRO A 72 32.73 1.44 -8.10
CA PRO A 72 33.34 2.73 -8.32
C PRO A 72 34.66 2.46 -9.04
N GLN A 73 34.78 2.90 -10.29
CA GLN A 73 36.10 3.14 -10.82
C GLN A 73 36.69 4.20 -9.89
N GLU A 74 37.58 3.78 -8.99
CA GLU A 74 38.49 4.64 -8.26
C GLU A 74 39.39 5.35 -9.28
N THR A 75 38.80 6.28 -10.02
CA THR A 75 39.53 7.35 -10.65
C THR A 75 40.02 8.21 -9.51
N GLN A 76 41.34 8.25 -9.35
CA GLN A 76 42.06 9.11 -8.41
C GLN A 76 41.92 10.58 -8.81
N SER A 77 40.69 11.05 -9.01
CA SER A 77 40.35 12.43 -9.34
C SER A 77 39.85 13.09 -8.05
N PRO A 78 40.57 14.08 -7.50
CA PRO A 78 40.22 14.74 -6.23
C PRO A 78 38.88 15.49 -6.25
N VAL A 79 38.23 15.57 -7.42
CA VAL A 79 37.04 16.40 -7.65
C VAL A 79 35.74 15.61 -7.48
N VAL A 80 35.76 14.27 -7.56
CA VAL A 80 34.55 13.43 -7.49
C VAL A 80 34.08 13.18 -6.04
N GLY A 81 34.87 13.56 -5.04
CA GLY A 81 34.49 13.45 -3.63
C GLY A 81 33.38 14.40 -3.19
N TYR A 82 33.09 15.46 -3.95
CA TYR A 82 32.17 16.52 -3.51
C TYR A 82 30.71 16.35 -4.00
N VAL A 83 30.43 15.37 -4.87
CA VAL A 83 29.11 15.30 -5.54
C VAL A 83 28.22 14.15 -5.02
N LEU A 84 28.79 13.13 -4.37
CA LEU A 84 28.03 11.94 -3.93
C LEU A 84 27.40 12.05 -2.53
N GLU A 85 27.67 13.10 -1.76
CA GLU A 85 27.15 13.26 -0.39
C GLU A 85 25.78 13.96 -0.29
N LEU A 86 25.22 14.46 -1.40
CA LEU A 86 24.01 15.30 -1.38
C LEU A 86 22.69 14.58 -1.70
N GLU A 87 22.69 13.31 -2.14
CA GLU A 87 21.46 12.63 -2.58
C GLU A 87 20.92 11.57 -1.60
N ASN A 88 21.22 11.67 -0.31
CA ASN A 88 20.47 10.90 0.69
C ASN A 88 19.98 11.84 1.79
N ASN A 89 18.67 12.12 1.79
CA ASN A 89 18.05 12.92 2.83
C ASN A 89 18.27 12.19 4.17
N LYS A 90 19.14 12.73 5.02
CA LYS A 90 19.49 12.17 6.34
C LYS A 90 18.26 12.03 7.26
N ASN A 91 17.16 12.71 6.93
CA ASN A 91 15.88 12.64 7.65
C ASN A 91 14.89 11.62 7.05
N ALA A 92 15.27 10.88 6.01
CA ALA A 92 14.42 9.85 5.40
C ALA A 92 14.33 8.63 6.33
N VAL A 93 13.26 8.58 7.13
CA VAL A 93 12.97 7.43 7.97
C VAL A 93 12.32 6.33 7.11
N GLN A 94 12.95 5.16 7.04
CA GLN A 94 12.35 3.99 6.42
C GLN A 94 11.09 3.59 7.20
N ARG A 95 9.93 3.66 6.54
CA ARG A 95 8.69 3.11 7.09
C ARG A 95 8.77 1.59 6.99
N LYS A 96 8.63 0.91 8.13
CA LYS A 96 8.54 -0.54 8.25
C LYS A 96 7.60 -0.86 9.40
N PHE A 97 6.81 -1.92 9.24
CA PHE A 97 5.91 -2.40 10.27
C PHE A 97 6.24 -3.85 10.64
N LYS A 98 5.99 -4.21 11.90
CA LYS A 98 6.12 -5.58 12.42
C LYS A 98 4.77 -6.28 12.39
N ILE A 99 4.83 -7.62 12.43
CA ILE A 99 3.65 -8.45 12.62
C ILE A 99 3.05 -8.12 14.00
N GLU A 100 1.72 -8.08 14.08
CA GLU A 100 0.90 -7.62 15.21
C GLU A 100 0.95 -6.11 15.52
N ASP A 101 1.63 -5.28 14.73
CA ASP A 101 1.57 -3.83 14.91
C ASP A 101 0.16 -3.29 14.60
N GLN A 102 -0.31 -2.38 15.45
CA GLN A 102 -1.57 -1.65 15.24
C GLN A 102 -1.35 -0.51 14.25
N VAL A 103 -2.11 -0.53 13.16
CA VAL A 103 -2.05 0.44 12.07
C VAL A 103 -3.43 0.99 11.74
N LEU A 104 -3.43 2.19 11.20
CA LEU A 104 -4.60 2.81 10.59
C LEU A 104 -4.50 2.64 9.08
N VAL A 105 -5.61 2.32 8.44
CA VAL A 105 -5.71 2.15 7.00
C VAL A 105 -6.41 3.35 6.39
N LEU A 106 -5.81 3.93 5.36
CA LEU A 106 -6.42 5.00 4.59
C LEU A 106 -7.44 4.41 3.61
N ALA A 107 -8.73 4.73 3.79
CA ALA A 107 -9.78 4.28 2.89
C ALA A 107 -10.69 5.44 2.45
N THR A 108 -11.23 5.32 1.24
CA THR A 108 -12.20 6.30 0.70
C THR A 108 -13.59 6.00 1.24
N THR A 109 -14.36 7.04 1.52
CA THR A 109 -15.75 6.89 1.95
C THR A 109 -16.65 6.65 0.73
N LYS A 110 -17.60 5.71 0.84
CA LYS A 110 -18.40 5.22 -0.30
C LYS A 110 -19.18 6.29 -1.09
N PRO A 111 -19.70 7.40 -0.52
CA PRO A 111 -20.37 8.40 -1.35
C PRO A 111 -19.41 9.43 -1.98
N ASN A 112 -18.20 9.64 -1.46
CA ASN A 112 -17.30 10.70 -1.93
C ASN A 112 -15.85 10.20 -2.09
N LYS A 113 -15.40 10.08 -3.34
CA LYS A 113 -14.07 9.59 -3.71
C LYS A 113 -12.92 10.46 -3.19
N ILE A 114 -13.18 11.74 -2.89
CA ILE A 114 -12.19 12.69 -2.38
C ILE A 114 -12.17 12.67 -0.85
N ALA A 115 -13.27 12.27 -0.20
CA ALA A 115 -13.33 12.15 1.25
C ALA A 115 -12.64 10.85 1.67
N VAL A 116 -11.45 11.00 2.25
CA VAL A 116 -10.60 9.91 2.72
C VAL A 116 -10.51 9.97 4.23
N GLU A 117 -10.73 8.83 4.88
CA GLU A 117 -10.66 8.69 6.34
C GLU A 117 -9.66 7.60 6.72
N TRP A 118 -9.07 7.74 7.91
CA TRP A 118 -8.24 6.72 8.51
C TRP A 118 -9.13 5.79 9.33
N PHE A 119 -9.22 4.52 8.93
CA PHE A 119 -9.96 3.46 9.62
C PHE A 119 -9.03 2.60 10.48
N GLY A 120 -9.61 1.93 11.48
CA GLY A 120 -8.86 1.07 12.39
C GLY A 120 -8.50 1.76 13.72
N PRO A 121 -8.12 0.99 14.75
CA PRO A 121 -6.89 0.23 14.75
C PRO A 121 -7.03 -1.18 14.20
N ASP A 122 -6.32 -1.44 13.11
CA ASP A 122 -6.22 -2.76 12.50
C ASP A 122 -4.84 -3.36 12.77
N ILE A 123 -4.72 -4.69 12.65
CA ILE A 123 -3.50 -5.42 13.04
C ILE A 123 -2.82 -5.98 11.80
N ILE A 124 -1.50 -5.84 11.71
CA ILE A 124 -0.72 -6.47 10.64
C ILE A 124 -0.56 -7.95 10.91
N LYS A 125 -1.08 -8.80 10.01
CA LYS A 125 -1.02 -10.26 10.14
C LYS A 125 0.25 -10.85 9.54
N SER A 126 0.67 -10.32 8.39
CA SER A 126 1.85 -10.82 7.68
C SER A 126 2.39 -9.81 6.69
N GLN A 127 3.68 -9.90 6.41
CA GLN A 127 4.36 -9.12 5.38
C GLN A 127 4.48 -9.98 4.11
N LEU A 128 3.99 -9.47 2.97
CA LEU A 128 4.15 -10.14 1.67
C LEU A 128 5.42 -9.68 0.95
N SER A 129 5.78 -8.41 1.13
CA SER A 129 6.97 -7.79 0.54
C SER A 129 7.44 -6.65 1.44
N GLU A 130 8.57 -6.02 1.13
CA GLU A 130 9.07 -4.87 1.89
C GLU A 130 8.04 -3.71 1.98
N THR A 131 7.20 -3.56 0.96
CA THR A 131 6.23 -2.47 0.83
C THR A 131 4.77 -2.90 0.94
N THR A 132 4.49 -4.21 1.00
CA THR A 132 3.13 -4.76 0.92
C THR A 132 2.83 -5.65 2.12
N TYR A 133 1.76 -5.33 2.83
CA TYR A 133 1.36 -5.96 4.09
C TYR A 133 -0.08 -6.45 4.03
N ILE A 134 -0.37 -7.51 4.78
CA ILE A 134 -1.72 -8.00 5.00
C ILE A 134 -2.21 -7.46 6.35
N VAL A 135 -3.32 -6.75 6.33
CA VAL A 135 -3.95 -6.15 7.51
C VAL A 135 -5.26 -6.88 7.81
N LYS A 136 -5.43 -7.29 9.07
CA LYS A 136 -6.65 -7.88 9.61
C LYS A 136 -7.57 -6.75 10.09
N ILE A 137 -8.70 -6.59 9.43
CA ILE A 137 -9.69 -5.56 9.77
C ILE A 137 -10.55 -6.07 10.93
N ALA A 138 -10.60 -5.33 12.04
CA ALA A 138 -11.33 -5.77 13.24
C ALA A 138 -12.87 -5.71 13.10
N ASN A 139 -13.36 -4.91 12.16
CA ASN A 139 -14.78 -4.53 12.06
C ASN A 139 -15.62 -5.46 11.15
N GLU A 140 -15.00 -6.28 10.29
CA GLU A 140 -15.71 -7.19 9.37
C GLU A 140 -15.11 -8.60 9.41
N ASN A 141 -15.83 -9.61 9.94
CA ASN A 141 -15.57 -11.07 9.84
C ASN A 141 -14.09 -11.50 9.67
N GLU A 142 -13.17 -10.92 10.43
CA GLU A 142 -11.72 -11.20 10.33
C GLU A 142 -11.14 -11.13 8.91
N ARG A 143 -11.73 -10.31 8.04
CA ARG A 143 -11.25 -10.15 6.66
C ARG A 143 -9.84 -9.59 6.68
N CYS A 144 -8.98 -10.26 5.93
CA CYS A 144 -7.61 -9.85 5.71
C CYS A 144 -7.54 -9.20 4.34
N GLN A 145 -6.99 -7.99 4.26
CA GLN A 145 -6.81 -7.28 2.99
C GLN A 145 -5.37 -6.84 2.83
N ILE A 146 -4.93 -6.82 1.58
CA ILE A 146 -3.57 -6.45 1.20
C ILE A 146 -3.53 -4.93 1.03
N TYR A 147 -2.58 -4.28 1.69
CA TYR A 147 -2.33 -2.85 1.61
C TYR A 147 -0.87 -2.56 1.34
N HIS A 148 -0.64 -1.51 0.57
CA HIS A 148 0.68 -0.93 0.40
C HIS A 148 1.02 -0.05 1.61
N ILE A 149 2.30 0.02 1.99
CA ILE A 149 2.79 0.74 3.17
C ILE A 149 2.39 2.22 3.20
N ASN A 150 2.19 2.83 2.02
CA ASN A 150 1.75 4.23 1.90
C ASN A 150 0.32 4.48 2.40
N LEU A 151 -0.52 3.43 2.42
CA LEU A 151 -1.89 3.49 2.93
C LEU A 151 -1.98 3.16 4.41
N LEU A 152 -0.85 2.90 5.06
CA LEU A 152 -0.76 2.49 6.46
C LEU A 152 -0.10 3.58 7.28
N LYS A 153 -0.64 3.82 8.48
CA LYS A 153 -0.07 4.74 9.46
C LYS A 153 0.02 4.06 10.83
N PRO A 154 1.12 4.21 11.59
CA PRO A 154 1.20 3.69 12.94
C PRO A 154 0.06 4.23 13.82
N CYS A 155 -0.64 3.35 14.53
CA CYS A 155 -1.67 3.76 15.48
C CYS A 155 -1.02 4.26 16.78
N ALA A 156 -0.86 5.58 16.91
CA ALA A 156 -0.38 6.18 18.15
C ALA A 156 -1.52 6.23 19.18
N LYS A 157 -1.39 5.47 20.27
CA LYS A 157 -2.26 5.65 21.44
C LYS A 157 -1.88 6.97 22.09
N ARG A 158 -2.89 7.80 22.41
CA ARG A 158 -2.66 8.99 23.23
C ARG A 158 -2.10 8.49 24.58
N PRO A 159 -0.92 8.92 25.03
CA PRO A 159 -0.49 8.61 26.39
C PRO A 159 -1.54 9.15 27.34
N GLU A 160 -1.92 8.38 28.35
CA GLU A 160 -2.85 8.76 29.41
C GLU A 160 -2.25 9.88 30.27
N LYS A 161 -2.06 11.06 29.68
CA LYS A 161 -1.80 12.30 30.39
C LYS A 161 -3.09 13.09 30.34
N ILE A 162 -3.91 12.81 31.34
CA ILE A 162 -4.92 13.71 31.89
C ILE A 162 -4.29 15.11 31.93
N ASN A 163 -4.98 16.13 31.42
CA ASN A 163 -4.62 17.51 31.72
C ASN A 163 -4.81 17.70 33.23
N LEU A 164 -3.77 17.40 34.01
CA LEU A 164 -3.67 17.88 35.38
C LEU A 164 -3.43 19.38 35.24
N ILE A 165 -4.52 20.15 35.25
CA ILE A 165 -4.43 21.53 35.71
C ILE A 165 -4.00 21.39 37.17
N ILE A 166 -2.71 21.49 37.42
CA ILE A 166 -2.20 21.68 38.77
C ILE A 166 -2.73 23.06 39.15
N ILE A 167 -3.89 23.09 39.80
CA ILE A 167 -4.31 24.24 40.59
C ILE A 167 -3.40 24.20 41.82
N GLU A 168 -2.14 24.59 41.61
CA GLU A 168 -1.23 24.84 42.70
C GLU A 168 -1.82 26.03 43.43
N LYS A 169 -2.26 25.77 44.67
CA LYS A 169 -2.76 26.74 45.64
C LYS A 169 -2.11 28.11 45.44
N VAL A 170 -2.88 29.04 44.87
CA VAL A 170 -2.74 30.45 45.18
C VAL A 170 -3.87 30.78 46.15
N GLU A 171 -3.75 30.24 47.36
CA GLU A 171 -4.33 30.85 48.55
C GLU A 171 -3.55 32.14 48.80
N LEU A 172 -4.00 33.25 48.18
CA LEU A 172 -3.60 34.67 48.29
C LEU A 172 -3.74 35.23 46.87
N PHE A 173 -4.86 35.73 46.41
CA PHE A 173 -5.45 37.00 46.83
C PHE A 173 -6.95 36.98 46.54
N GLY A 174 -7.77 37.32 47.53
CA GLY A 174 -9.19 37.55 47.35
C GLY A 174 -9.44 38.81 46.52
N TYR A 175 -9.47 38.68 45.21
CA TYR A 175 -9.99 39.70 44.31
C TYR A 175 -10.84 39.04 43.22
N GLY A 176 -12.01 39.63 42.98
CA GLY A 176 -13.13 39.04 42.26
C GLY A 176 -12.82 38.58 40.83
N PHE A 177 -13.51 37.51 40.45
CA PHE A 177 -13.81 37.18 39.06
C PHE A 177 -14.66 38.30 38.45
N GLU A 178 -14.03 39.33 37.92
CA GLU A 178 -14.67 40.23 36.94
C GLU A 178 -13.78 40.23 35.69
N ASP A 179 -14.34 39.66 34.62
CA ASP A 179 -13.97 39.78 33.22
C ASP A 179 -12.47 39.73 32.89
N VAL A 180 -11.96 38.51 32.66
CA VAL A 180 -10.80 38.35 31.77
C VAL A 180 -11.29 38.63 30.35
N GLU A 181 -11.33 39.92 30.00
CA GLU A 181 -11.55 40.38 28.64
C GLU A 181 -10.33 39.91 27.81
N ILE A 182 -10.51 38.81 27.09
CA ILE A 182 -9.57 38.39 26.05
C ILE A 182 -9.55 39.52 25.03
N LYS A 183 -8.51 40.35 25.06
CA LYS A 183 -8.29 41.34 24.01
C LYS A 183 -8.06 40.60 22.70
N TYR A 184 -9.11 40.50 21.89
CA TYR A 184 -8.97 40.17 20.49
C TYR A 184 -8.06 41.22 19.87
N PRO A 185 -7.01 40.84 19.12
CA PRO A 185 -6.30 41.82 18.31
C PRO A 185 -7.34 42.45 17.38
N SER A 186 -7.57 43.75 17.57
CA SER A 186 -8.35 44.57 16.66
C SER A 186 -7.72 44.40 15.29
N PHE A 187 -8.36 43.60 14.44
CA PHE A 187 -8.00 43.51 13.05
C PHE A 187 -8.48 44.82 12.42
N ASP A 188 -7.65 45.86 12.52
CA ASP A 188 -7.90 47.11 11.84
C ASP A 188 -8.06 46.78 10.36
N SER A 189 -9.28 47.01 9.88
CA SER A 189 -9.73 46.60 8.57
C SER A 189 -8.84 47.22 7.50
N TYR A 190 -8.14 46.37 6.75
CA TYR A 190 -7.74 46.62 5.35
C TYR A 190 -7.25 48.04 5.02
N VAL A 191 -6.32 48.61 5.79
CA VAL A 191 -5.54 49.75 5.29
C VAL A 191 -4.41 49.18 4.43
N PHE A 192 -4.76 48.76 3.21
CA PHE A 192 -3.77 48.58 2.15
C PHE A 192 -3.28 49.97 1.76
N ASN A 193 -2.03 50.30 2.10
CA ASN A 193 -1.41 51.53 1.65
C ASN A 193 -1.01 51.39 0.17
N PHE A 194 -1.89 51.80 -0.74
CA PHE A 194 -1.61 51.74 -2.18
C PHE A 194 -0.50 52.71 -2.63
N GLU A 195 -0.09 53.69 -1.81
CA GLU A 195 1.03 54.59 -2.14
C GLU A 195 2.40 53.87 -2.09
N GLU A 196 2.54 52.83 -1.26
CA GLU A 196 3.78 52.04 -1.17
C GLU A 196 3.99 51.20 -2.44
N ILE A 197 2.91 50.69 -3.04
CA ILE A 197 2.96 49.84 -4.24
C ILE A 197 3.32 50.64 -5.51
N VAL A 198 2.91 51.90 -5.60
CA VAL A 198 3.17 52.72 -6.80
C VAL A 198 4.63 53.23 -6.82
N SER A 199 5.26 53.36 -5.66
CA SER A 199 6.61 53.95 -5.52
C SER A 199 7.73 53.08 -6.12
N GLU A 200 7.58 51.76 -6.19
CA GLU A 200 8.58 50.84 -6.76
C GLU A 200 8.54 50.73 -8.29
N SER A 201 7.55 51.35 -8.96
CA SER A 201 7.40 51.28 -10.42
C SER A 201 8.12 52.39 -11.20
N SER A 202 8.74 53.35 -10.50
CA SER A 202 9.60 54.36 -11.12
C SER A 202 11.03 53.83 -11.26
N LEU A 203 11.27 53.04 -12.30
CA LEU A 203 12.63 52.77 -12.79
C LEU A 203 13.27 54.11 -13.17
N GLU A 204 14.36 54.45 -12.48
CA GLU A 204 15.27 55.51 -12.91
C GLU A 204 15.77 55.19 -14.34
N ASN A 205 15.63 56.19 -15.22
CA ASN A 205 16.18 56.20 -16.58
C ASN A 205 17.71 56.19 -16.59
#